data_AF-A0A420PAU4-F1
#
_entry.id   AF-A0A420PAU4-F1
#
_cell.length_a   1.000
_cell.length_b   1.000
_cell.length_c   1.000
_cell.angle_alpha   90.00
_cell.angle_beta   90.00
_cell.angle_gamma   90.00
#
_symmetry.space_group_name_H-M   'P 1'
#
loop_
_entity.id
_entity.type
_entity.pdbx_description
1 polymer ?
#
loop_
_entity_poly.entity_id
_entity_poly.type
_entity_poly.pdbx_seq_one_letter_code
_entity_poly.pdbx_strand_id
1 'polypeptide(L)'
;MAVLDSDGNILPGAAEALGEENAVTIAMIHWLSNKENGKTYGSMVIYVTKGNDAKRLVEEGYFHLPGESANTNIFGRCEGPVPCCKCWNIGHRAFACKKEQVCQAAELSCAIFGGPHEAFSRNCRLRRAQDDGY
;
A
#
# COMPACT_ATOMS: atom_id res chain seq x y z
N MET A 1 18.19 -8.29 -1.78
CA MET A 1 18.83 -6.95 -1.67
C MET A 1 17.97 -6.12 -0.75
N ALA A 2 18.54 -5.38 0.20
CA ALA A 2 17.75 -4.50 1.04
C ALA A 2 17.32 -3.26 0.23
N VAL A 3 16.08 -2.82 0.35
CA VAL A 3 15.62 -1.55 -0.27
C VAL A 3 16.06 -0.33 0.55
N LEU A 4 16.33 -0.56 1.84
CA LEU A 4 16.73 0.45 2.81
C LEU A 4 18.14 0.20 3.34
N ASP A 5 18.86 1.28 3.65
CA ASP A 5 20.08 1.27 4.43
C ASP A 5 19.81 1.02 5.93
N SER A 6 20.87 0.78 6.69
CA SER A 6 20.95 0.79 8.17
C SER A 6 20.21 1.97 8.83
N ASP A 7 20.28 3.17 8.22
CA ASP A 7 19.57 4.37 8.70
C ASP A 7 18.10 4.42 8.24
N GLY A 8 17.67 3.40 7.49
CA GLY A 8 16.34 3.27 6.93
C GLY A 8 16.09 4.20 5.73
N ASN A 9 17.11 4.75 5.10
CA ASN A 9 16.98 5.53 3.87
C ASN A 9 16.93 4.61 2.65
N ILE A 10 16.19 5.01 1.60
CA ILE A 10 16.16 4.24 0.34
C ILE A 10 17.57 4.21 -0.24
N LEU A 11 18.08 3.01 -0.58
CA LEU A 11 19.42 2.87 -1.12
C LEU A 11 19.54 3.58 -2.48
N PRO A 12 20.65 4.31 -2.73
CA PRO A 12 20.95 4.80 -4.07
C PRO A 12 21.08 3.60 -5.03
N GLY A 13 20.39 3.63 -6.17
CA GLY A 13 20.30 2.50 -7.10
C GLY A 13 19.11 1.57 -6.89
N ALA A 14 18.36 1.70 -5.79
CA ALA A 14 17.17 0.86 -5.56
C ALA A 14 16.09 1.09 -6.63
N ALA A 15 15.88 2.33 -7.07
CA ALA A 15 14.89 2.65 -8.11
C ALA A 15 15.25 2.05 -9.47
N GLU A 16 16.54 2.04 -9.83
CA GLU A 16 17.02 1.47 -11.09
C GLU A 16 16.93 -0.06 -11.06
N ALA A 17 17.47 -0.70 -10.02
CA ALA A 17 17.44 -2.15 -9.89
C ALA A 17 16.01 -2.72 -9.84
N LEU A 18 15.12 -2.09 -9.06
CA LEU A 18 13.72 -2.52 -9.00
C LEU A 18 12.97 -2.22 -10.31
N GLY A 19 13.34 -1.15 -11.00
CA GLY A 19 12.80 -0.83 -12.32
C GLY A 19 13.18 -1.87 -13.37
N GLU A 20 14.45 -2.27 -13.43
CA GLU A 20 14.93 -3.31 -14.33
C GLU A 20 14.27 -4.65 -14.06
N GLU A 21 14.15 -5.05 -12.79
CA GLU A 21 13.56 -6.34 -12.41
C GLU A 21 12.07 -6.44 -12.77
N ASN A 22 11.34 -5.33 -12.74
CA ASN A 22 9.91 -5.29 -13.04
C ASN A 22 9.60 -4.77 -14.45
N ALA A 23 10.61 -4.48 -15.27
CA ALA A 23 10.50 -3.85 -16.58
C ALA A 23 9.67 -2.54 -16.55
N VAL A 24 9.90 -1.69 -15.55
CA VAL A 24 9.24 -0.39 -15.36
C VAL A 24 10.24 0.72 -15.09
N THR A 25 9.89 1.95 -15.44
CA THR A 25 10.70 3.12 -15.06
C THR A 25 10.14 3.74 -13.78
N ILE A 26 10.89 3.61 -12.69
CA ILE A 26 10.54 4.17 -11.38
C ILE A 26 11.03 5.61 -11.28
N ALA A 27 10.12 6.54 -11.00
CA ALA A 27 10.42 7.94 -10.76
C ALA A 27 10.85 8.20 -9.31
N MET A 28 10.19 7.56 -8.35
CA MET A 28 10.39 7.83 -6.92
C MET A 28 9.89 6.68 -6.06
N ILE A 29 10.54 6.44 -4.92
CA ILE A 29 10.13 5.44 -3.92
C ILE A 29 10.00 6.12 -2.56
N HIS A 30 8.90 5.85 -1.86
CA HIS A 30 8.66 6.31 -0.50
C HIS A 30 8.34 5.15 0.43
N TRP A 31 9.05 5.06 1.55
CA TRP A 31 8.75 4.09 2.60
C TRP A 31 7.65 4.61 3.53
N LEU A 32 6.59 3.82 3.77
CA LEU A 32 5.44 4.23 4.60
C LEU A 32 5.50 3.69 6.03
N SER A 33 6.25 2.61 6.27
CA SER A 33 6.26 1.94 7.56
C SER A 33 7.23 2.58 8.54
N ASN A 34 6.93 2.53 9.83
CA ASN A 34 7.88 3.01 10.84
C ASN A 34 9.13 2.09 10.83
N LYS A 35 10.29 2.70 10.57
CA LYS A 35 11.61 2.07 10.49
C LYS A 35 12.12 1.60 11.87
N GLU A 36 11.64 2.23 12.94
CA GLU A 36 12.15 2.04 14.31
C GLU A 36 11.58 0.79 15.02
N ASN A 37 10.53 0.18 14.48
CA ASN A 37 9.74 -0.82 15.19
C ASN A 37 10.24 -2.27 15.00
N GLY A 38 11.47 -2.46 14.51
CA GLY A 38 12.08 -3.79 14.32
C GLY A 38 11.30 -4.72 13.36
N LYS A 39 10.42 -4.15 12.53
CA LYS A 39 9.65 -4.93 11.56
C LYS A 39 10.55 -5.30 10.38
N THR A 40 10.62 -6.59 10.06
CA THR A 40 11.32 -7.11 8.89
C THR A 40 10.65 -6.73 7.57
N TYR A 41 9.36 -6.39 7.62
CA TYR A 41 8.53 -6.05 6.46
C TYR A 41 7.84 -4.69 6.63
N GLY A 42 7.68 -3.99 5.52
CA GLY A 42 6.96 -2.73 5.48
C GLY A 42 6.35 -2.43 4.11
N SER A 43 5.40 -1.51 4.11
CA SER A 43 4.79 -0.98 2.89
C SER A 43 5.58 0.21 2.36
N MET A 44 5.65 0.29 1.03
CA MET A 44 6.23 1.40 0.29
C MET A 44 5.29 1.85 -0.83
N VAL A 45 5.52 3.06 -1.32
CA VAL A 45 4.89 3.64 -2.50
C VAL A 45 5.94 3.74 -3.59
N ILE A 46 5.61 3.27 -4.78
CA ILE A 46 6.45 3.36 -5.96
C ILE A 46 5.71 4.21 -6.98
N TYR A 47 6.34 5.28 -7.42
CA TYR A 47 5.85 6.14 -8.49
C TYR A 47 6.50 5.68 -9.78
N VAL A 48 5.70 5.29 -10.76
CA VAL A 48 6.17 4.92 -12.11
C VAL A 48 5.84 6.01 -13.10
N THR A 49 6.67 6.17 -14.13
CA THR A 49 6.50 7.27 -15.11
C THR A 49 5.39 7.00 -16.13
N LYS A 50 5.10 5.72 -16.42
CA LYS A 50 4.06 5.32 -17.39
C LYS A 50 2.83 4.78 -16.68
N GLY A 51 1.66 5.32 -17.02
CA GLY A 51 0.38 4.88 -16.44
C GLY A 51 0.02 3.42 -16.76
N ASN A 52 0.37 2.93 -17.95
CA ASN A 52 0.15 1.51 -18.31
C ASN A 52 0.97 0.56 -17.43
N ASP A 53 2.21 0.94 -17.10
CA ASP A 53 3.05 0.15 -16.21
C ASP A 53 2.45 0.12 -14.80
N ALA A 54 1.94 1.25 -14.31
CA ALA A 54 1.24 1.32 -13.02
C ALA A 54 0.03 0.39 -12.99
N LYS A 55 -0.78 0.42 -14.05
CA LYS A 55 -1.98 -0.40 -14.17
C LYS A 55 -1.63 -1.88 -14.21
N ARG A 56 -0.63 -2.26 -15.02
CA ARG A 56 -0.14 -3.64 -15.12
C ARG A 56 0.32 -4.16 -13.76
N LEU A 57 1.15 -3.40 -13.05
CA LEU A 57 1.63 -3.79 -11.72
C LEU A 57 0.49 -4.02 -10.72
N VAL A 58 -0.57 -3.20 -10.78
CA VAL A 58 -1.76 -3.36 -9.94
C VAL A 58 -2.61 -4.57 -10.37
N GLU A 59 -2.73 -4.83 -11.67
CA GLU A 59 -3.49 -5.98 -12.20
C GLU A 59 -2.77 -7.32 -11.95
N GLU A 60 -1.44 -7.34 -12.02
CA GLU A 60 -0.62 -8.51 -11.68
C GLU A 60 -0.68 -8.84 -10.18
N GLY A 61 -0.81 -7.82 -9.32
CA GLY A 61 -0.97 -8.00 -7.87
C GLY A 61 0.32 -8.31 -7.11
N TYR A 62 1.47 -8.32 -7.79
CA TYR A 62 2.78 -8.50 -7.17
C TYR A 62 3.84 -7.59 -7.79
N PHE A 63 4.89 -7.31 -7.03
CA PHE A 63 6.06 -6.54 -7.39
C PHE A 63 7.29 -7.37 -7.04
N HIS A 64 8.18 -7.57 -8.01
CA HIS A 64 9.39 -8.34 -7.83
C HIS A 64 10.38 -7.58 -6.95
N LEU A 65 10.90 -8.30 -5.96
CA LEU A 65 12.03 -7.90 -5.17
C LEU A 65 13.11 -8.99 -5.28
N PRO A 66 14.40 -8.65 -5.16
CA PRO A 66 15.46 -9.63 -5.26
C PRO A 66 15.41 -10.63 -4.09
N GLY A 67 14.86 -11.82 -4.40
CA GLY A 67 14.63 -12.93 -3.47
C GLY A 67 13.24 -12.97 -2.81
N GLU A 68 12.38 -11.98 -3.06
CA GLU A 68 11.06 -11.85 -2.43
C GLU A 68 10.01 -11.28 -3.41
N SER A 69 8.76 -11.16 -2.97
CA SER A 69 7.74 -10.43 -3.72
C SER A 69 6.91 -9.58 -2.76
N ALA A 70 6.50 -8.40 -3.21
CA ALA A 70 5.58 -7.54 -2.49
C ALA A 70 4.21 -7.54 -3.18
N ASN A 71 3.13 -7.50 -2.41
CA ASN A 71 1.80 -7.34 -2.98
C ASN A 71 1.60 -5.87 -3.41
N THR A 72 1.05 -5.67 -4.61
CA THR A 72 0.77 -4.33 -5.15
C THR A 72 -0.68 -3.95 -4.92
N ASN A 73 -0.90 -2.67 -4.64
CA ASN A 73 -2.23 -2.08 -4.60
C ASN A 73 -2.14 -0.61 -5.02
N ILE A 74 -3.28 -0.04 -5.43
CA ILE A 74 -3.38 1.38 -5.75
C ILE A 74 -3.10 2.16 -4.48
N PHE A 75 -2.15 3.08 -4.55
CA PHE A 75 -1.88 4.00 -3.46
C PHE A 75 -3.03 4.99 -3.29
N GLY A 76 -3.79 4.85 -2.21
CA GLY A 76 -4.79 5.83 -1.77
C GLY A 76 -4.26 6.67 -0.62
N ARG A 77 -4.34 8.00 -0.72
CA ARG A 77 -4.16 8.85 0.46
C ARG A 77 -5.35 8.66 1.39
N CYS A 78 -5.09 8.23 2.63
CA CYS A 78 -6.10 8.30 3.68
C CYS A 78 -6.27 9.76 4.13
N GLU A 79 -7.31 10.42 3.63
CA GLU A 79 -7.69 11.78 4.05
C GLU A 79 -8.45 11.80 5.38
N GLY A 80 -8.88 10.63 5.86
CA GLY A 80 -9.57 10.45 7.13
C GLY A 80 -8.68 9.89 8.24
N PRO A 81 -9.06 10.08 9.51
CA PRO A 81 -8.34 9.46 10.61
C PRO A 81 -8.44 7.93 10.49
N VAL A 82 -7.29 7.26 10.38
CA VAL A 82 -7.24 5.81 10.16
C VAL A 82 -7.88 5.09 11.35
N PRO A 83 -9.00 4.38 11.16
CA PRO A 83 -9.61 3.62 12.25
C PRO A 83 -8.69 2.48 12.64
N CYS A 84 -8.72 2.12 13.92
CA CYS A 84 -7.99 0.98 14.44
C CYS A 84 -8.47 -0.30 13.74
N CYS A 85 -7.60 -0.98 12.98
CA CYS A 85 -7.98 -2.21 12.28
C CYS A 85 -8.40 -3.38 13.19
N LYS A 86 -8.21 -3.26 14.51
CA LYS A 86 -8.66 -4.24 15.51
C LYS A 86 -10.08 -3.98 16.02
N CYS A 87 -10.53 -2.71 16.11
CA CYS A 87 -11.81 -2.35 16.75
C CYS A 87 -12.60 -1.22 16.07
N TRP A 88 -12.16 -0.77 14.89
CA TRP A 88 -12.76 0.27 14.05
C TRP A 88 -12.93 1.67 14.68
N ASN A 89 -12.42 1.89 15.89
CA ASN A 89 -12.45 3.20 16.54
C ASN A 89 -11.27 4.07 16.08
N ILE A 90 -11.54 5.37 15.98
CA ILE A 90 -10.53 6.38 15.66
C ILE A 90 -9.73 6.75 16.93
N GLY A 91 -8.49 7.22 16.75
CA GLY A 91 -7.69 7.82 17.83
C GLY A 91 -6.63 6.90 18.46
N HIS A 92 -6.50 5.66 17.95
CA HIS A 92 -5.42 4.77 18.35
C HIS A 92 -5.08 3.75 17.26
N ARG A 93 -3.87 3.20 17.30
CA ARG A 93 -3.41 2.16 16.35
C ARG A 93 -3.67 0.76 16.93
N ALA A 94 -3.76 -0.26 16.07
CA ALA A 94 -4.06 -1.64 16.46
C ALA A 94 -3.12 -2.21 17.53
N PHE A 95 -1.83 -1.86 17.48
CA PHE A 95 -0.86 -2.32 18.49
C PHE A 95 -1.13 -1.75 19.89
N ALA A 96 -1.78 -0.59 19.99
CA ALA A 96 -2.16 0.05 21.25
C ALA A 96 -3.59 -0.31 21.67
N CYS A 97 -4.28 -1.16 20.89
CA CYS A 97 -5.67 -1.50 21.12
C CYS A 97 -5.82 -2.64 22.14
N LYS A 98 -6.34 -2.29 23.32
CA LYS A 98 -6.69 -3.23 24.39
C LYS A 98 -8.03 -3.96 24.17
N LYS A 99 -8.83 -3.54 23.18
CA LYS A 99 -10.11 -4.18 22.87
C LYS A 99 -9.88 -5.51 22.14
N GLU A 100 -10.82 -6.42 22.31
CA GLU A 100 -10.88 -7.67 21.55
C GLU A 100 -11.00 -7.37 20.05
N GLN A 101 -10.46 -8.26 19.21
CA GLN A 101 -10.50 -8.11 17.78
C GLN A 101 -11.94 -8.28 17.30
N VAL A 102 -12.53 -7.20 16.79
CA VAL A 102 -13.82 -7.24 16.12
C VAL A 102 -13.53 -7.39 14.63
N CYS A 103 -13.38 -8.63 14.16
CA CYS A 103 -13.50 -8.92 12.74
C CYS A 103 -14.98 -8.73 12.40
N GLN A 104 -15.35 -7.76 11.56
CA GLN A 104 -16.63 -7.89 10.87
C GLN A 104 -16.49 -9.11 9.97
N ALA A 105 -17.14 -10.21 10.35
CA ALA A 105 -17.20 -11.41 9.55
C ALA A 105 -17.97 -11.09 8.26
N ALA A 106 -17.35 -11.43 7.12
CA ALA A 106 -17.99 -11.73 5.83
C ALA A 106 -18.95 -10.70 5.20
N GLU A 107 -18.94 -9.43 5.59
CA GLU A 107 -19.51 -8.37 4.77
C GLU A 107 -18.35 -7.56 4.18
N LEU A 108 -18.24 -7.62 2.84
CA LEU A 108 -17.20 -6.98 2.06
C LEU A 108 -17.14 -5.50 2.41
N SER A 109 -16.26 -5.12 3.33
CA SER A 109 -16.15 -3.73 3.76
C SER A 109 -14.87 -3.11 3.22
N CYS A 110 -14.98 -1.88 2.75
CA CYS A 110 -13.89 -1.15 2.15
C CYS A 110 -12.88 -0.86 3.26
N ALA A 111 -11.69 -1.45 3.18
CA ALA A 111 -10.64 -1.24 4.18
C ALA A 111 -10.25 0.24 4.36
N ILE A 112 -10.57 1.11 3.37
CA ILE A 112 -10.23 2.54 3.38
C ILE A 112 -11.37 3.43 3.91
N PHE A 113 -12.63 3.11 3.59
CA PHE A 113 -13.78 3.95 3.97
C PHE A 113 -14.83 3.26 4.85
N GLY A 114 -14.70 1.96 5.11
CA GLY A 114 -15.66 1.18 5.89
C GLY A 114 -17.03 0.99 5.23
N GLY A 115 -17.19 1.30 3.93
CA GLY A 115 -18.44 1.06 3.19
C GLY A 115 -18.63 -0.42 2.84
N PRO A 116 -19.87 -0.91 2.62
CA PRO A 116 -20.18 -2.32 2.35
C PRO A 116 -19.86 -2.69 0.89
N HIS A 117 -18.61 -2.47 0.48
CA HIS A 117 -18.07 -2.96 -0.77
C HIS A 117 -16.59 -3.32 -0.62
N GLU A 118 -16.07 -4.20 -1.46
CA GLU A 118 -14.63 -4.52 -1.52
C GLU A 118 -13.81 -3.26 -1.82
N ALA A 119 -12.57 -3.18 -1.32
CA ALA A 119 -11.68 -2.06 -1.60
C ALA A 119 -11.43 -1.88 -3.11
N PHE A 120 -11.53 -2.95 -3.89
CA PHE A 120 -11.41 -2.98 -5.35
C PHE A 120 -12.73 -2.77 -6.11
N SER A 121 -13.87 -2.66 -5.40
CA SER A 121 -15.17 -2.44 -6.02
C SER A 121 -15.23 -1.09 -6.74
N ARG A 122 -15.86 -1.06 -7.93
CA ARG A 122 -16.17 0.18 -8.67
C ARG A 122 -17.10 1.12 -7.90
N ASN A 123 -17.68 0.64 -6.80
CA ASN A 123 -18.50 1.43 -5.90
C ASN A 123 -17.68 2.23 -4.87
N CYS A 124 -16.37 1.99 -4.78
CA CYS A 124 -15.47 2.78 -3.93
C CYS A 124 -15.37 4.21 -4.46
N ARG A 125 -15.64 5.22 -3.61
CA ARG A 125 -15.54 6.65 -3.99
C ARG A 125 -14.17 7.04 -4.54
N LEU A 126 -13.08 6.48 -4.00
CA LEU A 126 -11.72 6.68 -4.54
C LEU A 126 -11.62 6.22 -6.01
N ARG A 127 -12.33 5.15 -6.38
CA ARG A 127 -12.34 4.62 -7.74
C ARG A 127 -13.35 5.30 -8.66
N ARG A 128 -14.52 5.71 -8.15
CA ARG A 128 -15.51 6.48 -8.94
C ARG A 128 -14.97 7.82 -9.39
N ALA A 129 -14.19 8.50 -8.55
CA ALA A 129 -13.51 9.74 -8.94
C ALA A 129 -12.52 9.56 -10.12
N GLN A 130 -12.23 8.33 -10.54
CA GLN A 130 -11.29 8.01 -11.62
C GLN A 130 -11.98 7.63 -12.95
N ASP A 131 -13.31 7.41 -12.99
CA ASP A 131 -14.02 7.06 -14.24
C ASP A 131 -14.45 8.30 -15.03
N ASP A 132 -14.50 9.48 -14.39
CA ASP A 132 -14.90 10.77 -14.97
C ASP A 132 -13.73 11.59 -15.57
N GLY A 133 -12.56 10.97 -15.79
CA GLY A 133 -11.36 11.64 -16.32
C GLY A 133 -10.93 11.10 -17.69
N TYR A 134 -11.44 11.73 -18.75
CA TYR A 134 -11.07 11.52 -20.16
C TYR A 134 -9.59 11.84 -20.44
#